data_AF-A0A2N0H8L0-F1
#
_entry.id   AF-A0A2N0H8L0-F1
#
_cell.length_a   1.000
_cell.length_b   1.000
_cell.length_c   1.000
_cell.angle_alpha   90.00
_cell.angle_beta   90.00
_cell.angle_gamma   90.00
#
_symmetry.space_group_name_H-M   'P 1'
#
loop_
_entity.id
_entity.type
_entity.pdbx_description
1 polymer ?
#
loop_
_entity_poly.entity_id
_entity_poly.type
_entity_poly.pdbx_seq_one_letter_code
_entity_poly.pdbx_strand_id
1 'polypeptide(L)'
;MNQIKALYKYLISYFKNDWKFKDYPLKTWNNQNAEIDELKFGASFTNWTMFVAHGNRKEVAIDNLKIQFKDYKAKNDVLPRPGKKVPIQYAESTEIEKYEDIAIDFFDEIIEMDYFSCFISDHSSLHEFDIDTLEAVEKIKSKYHIELDEDLILVDIFKQIKFASA
;
A
#
# COMPACT_ATOMS: atom_id res chain seq x y z
N MET A 1 -3.51 -22.01 14.76
CA MET A 1 -4.73 -21.55 15.48
C MET A 1 -5.56 -20.53 14.69
N ASN A 2 -4.98 -19.46 14.14
CA ASN A 2 -5.74 -18.41 13.44
C ASN A 2 -6.51 -18.89 12.21
N GLN A 3 -5.92 -19.79 11.40
CA GLN A 3 -6.60 -20.32 10.20
C GLN A 3 -7.80 -21.23 10.54
N ILE A 4 -7.73 -22.01 11.61
CA ILE A 4 -8.87 -22.80 12.10
C ILE A 4 -10.01 -21.88 12.55
N LYS A 5 -9.69 -20.81 13.29
CA LYS A 5 -10.67 -19.79 13.67
C LYS A 5 -11.28 -19.11 12.44
N ALA A 6 -10.47 -18.81 11.42
CA ALA A 6 -10.96 -18.22 10.17
C ALA A 6 -11.90 -19.16 9.41
N LEU A 7 -11.55 -20.44 9.27
CA LEU A 7 -12.41 -21.44 8.65
C LEU A 7 -13.74 -21.59 9.39
N TYR A 8 -13.70 -21.67 10.72
CA TYR A 8 -14.91 -21.70 11.54
C TYR A 8 -15.78 -20.45 11.32
N LYS A 9 -15.19 -19.25 11.36
CA LYS A 9 -15.90 -17.99 11.10
C LYS A 9 -16.49 -17.93 9.68
N TYR A 10 -15.79 -18.50 8.70
CA TYR A 10 -16.26 -18.62 7.33
C TYR A 10 -17.48 -19.53 7.21
N LEU A 11 -17.46 -20.71 7.80
CA LEU A 11 -18.60 -21.64 7.77
C LEU A 11 -19.84 -21.04 8.45
N ILE A 12 -19.68 -20.44 9.63
CA ILE A 12 -20.85 -19.84 10.33
C ILE A 12 -21.39 -18.59 9.65
N SER A 13 -20.59 -17.91 8.82
CA SER A 13 -21.00 -16.68 8.15
C SER A 13 -22.16 -16.88 7.18
N TYR A 14 -22.38 -18.10 6.68
CA TYR A 14 -23.49 -18.43 5.77
C TYR A 14 -24.86 -18.38 6.46
N PHE A 15 -24.89 -18.45 7.79
CA PHE A 15 -26.11 -18.35 8.59
C PHE A 15 -26.43 -16.91 9.02
N LYS A 16 -25.70 -15.91 8.51
CA LYS A 16 -25.90 -14.48 8.83
C LYS A 16 -25.76 -13.62 7.59
N ASN A 17 -26.62 -12.61 7.48
CA ASN A 17 -26.58 -11.63 6.39
C ASN A 17 -26.02 -10.25 6.82
N ASP A 18 -25.93 -9.98 8.13
CA ASP A 18 -25.34 -8.76 8.67
C ASP A 18 -24.18 -9.12 9.62
N TRP A 19 -22.95 -8.95 9.14
CA TRP A 19 -21.74 -9.26 9.91
C TRP A 19 -21.27 -8.05 10.73
N LYS A 20 -20.93 -8.31 11.99
CA LYS A 20 -20.35 -7.35 12.93
C LYS A 20 -18.85 -7.65 13.12
N PHE A 21 -18.12 -6.72 13.73
CA PHE A 21 -16.68 -6.85 14.02
C PHE A 21 -16.29 -8.22 14.61
N LYS A 22 -17.06 -8.72 15.60
CA LYS A 22 -16.83 -10.00 16.28
C LYS A 22 -17.01 -11.25 15.40
N ASP A 23 -17.68 -11.11 14.25
CA ASP A 23 -17.86 -12.20 13.31
C ASP A 23 -16.57 -12.46 12.52
N TYR A 24 -15.66 -11.48 12.44
CA TYR A 24 -14.37 -11.63 11.77
C TYR A 24 -13.30 -12.27 12.67
N PRO A 25 -12.40 -13.10 12.11
CA PRO A 25 -11.35 -13.77 12.87
C PRO A 25 -10.19 -12.80 13.21
N LEU A 26 -10.36 -12.01 14.29
CA LEU A 26 -9.33 -11.09 14.80
C LEU A 26 -8.00 -11.80 15.12
N LYS A 27 -6.90 -11.19 14.67
CA LYS A 27 -5.51 -11.46 15.04
C LYS A 27 -4.83 -10.17 15.52
N THR A 28 -3.85 -10.30 16.42
CA THR A 28 -3.03 -9.20 16.92
C THR A 28 -1.58 -9.63 17.03
N TRP A 29 -0.64 -8.69 16.94
CA TRP A 29 0.79 -8.92 17.13
C TRP A 29 1.48 -7.74 17.80
N ASN A 30 2.70 -7.98 18.29
CA ASN A 30 3.63 -6.97 18.78
C ASN A 30 4.76 -6.84 17.75
N ASN A 31 5.03 -5.63 17.30
CA ASN A 31 6.15 -5.30 16.44
C ASN A 31 7.34 -4.89 17.32
N GLN A 32 8.29 -5.81 17.50
CA GLN A 32 9.48 -5.57 18.32
C GLN A 32 10.45 -4.56 17.70
N ASN A 33 10.33 -4.32 16.40
CA ASN A 33 11.17 -3.39 15.63
C ASN A 33 10.47 -2.06 15.37
N ALA A 34 9.36 -1.77 16.05
CA ALA A 34 8.68 -0.49 15.90
C ALA A 34 9.53 0.63 16.50
N GLU A 35 10.01 1.53 15.64
CA GLU A 35 10.72 2.75 16.05
C GLU A 35 9.77 3.82 16.59
N ILE A 36 8.48 3.72 16.23
CA ILE A 36 7.41 4.63 16.61
C ILE A 36 6.41 3.87 17.49
N ASP A 37 6.08 4.43 18.66
CA ASP A 37 5.25 3.75 19.68
C ASP A 37 3.86 3.42 19.15
N GLU A 38 3.27 4.28 18.32
CA GLU A 38 1.98 4.08 17.67
C GLU A 38 1.93 2.82 16.79
N LEU A 39 3.07 2.33 16.30
CA LEU A 39 3.18 1.16 15.43
C LEU A 39 3.51 -0.14 16.17
N LYS A 40 3.68 -0.07 17.49
CA LYS A 40 4.15 -1.17 18.34
C LYS A 40 3.22 -2.37 18.39
N PHE A 41 1.90 -2.15 18.36
CA PHE A 41 0.94 -3.24 18.28
C PHE A 41 0.10 -3.12 17.02
N GLY A 42 -0.20 -4.27 16.41
CA GLY A 42 -1.06 -4.35 15.24
C GLY A 42 -2.27 -5.24 15.49
N ALA A 43 -3.38 -4.90 14.83
CA ALA A 43 -4.61 -5.67 14.79
C ALA A 43 -5.13 -5.76 13.35
N SER A 44 -5.65 -6.92 12.98
CA SER A 44 -6.22 -7.17 11.65
C SER A 44 -7.16 -8.38 11.69
N PHE A 45 -7.90 -8.62 10.60
CA PHE A 45 -8.65 -9.86 10.42
C PHE A 45 -7.80 -10.89 9.67
N THR A 46 -7.84 -12.14 10.15
CA THR A 46 -7.22 -13.26 9.44
C THR A 46 -7.83 -13.35 8.05
N ASN A 47 -6.98 -13.49 7.03
CA ASN A 47 -7.34 -13.56 5.61
C ASN A 47 -7.83 -12.24 4.97
N TRP A 48 -7.76 -11.11 5.68
CA TRP A 48 -7.98 -9.77 5.11
C TRP A 48 -6.79 -8.86 5.44
N THR A 49 -5.68 -9.11 4.74
CA THR A 49 -4.33 -8.65 5.12
C THR A 49 -4.15 -7.14 5.07
N MET A 50 -4.75 -6.46 4.09
CA MET A 50 -4.66 -5.00 3.94
C MET A 50 -5.55 -4.24 4.93
N PHE A 51 -6.43 -4.94 5.67
CA PHE A 51 -7.28 -4.32 6.69
C PHE A 51 -6.57 -4.36 8.04
N VAL A 52 -5.80 -3.31 8.32
CA VAL A 52 -4.87 -3.24 9.45
C VAL A 52 -4.98 -1.93 10.20
N ALA A 53 -4.88 -2.03 11.52
CA ALA A 53 -4.77 -0.88 12.40
C ALA A 53 -3.65 -1.11 13.42
N HIS A 54 -3.06 0.01 13.85
CA HIS A 54 -1.96 0.02 14.80
C HIS A 54 -2.32 0.76 16.09
N GLY A 55 -1.54 0.57 17.14
CA GLY A 55 -1.63 1.33 18.37
C GLY A 55 -0.44 1.06 19.30
N ASN A 56 -0.25 1.95 20.27
CA ASN A 56 0.79 1.81 21.30
C ASN A 56 0.54 0.69 22.32
N ARG A 57 -0.68 0.15 22.36
CA ARG A 57 -1.03 -1.07 23.08
C ARG A 57 -2.02 -1.90 22.28
N LYS A 58 -2.09 -3.19 22.57
CA LYS A 58 -2.95 -4.15 21.88
C LYS A 58 -4.42 -3.70 21.81
N GLU A 59 -4.97 -3.15 22.89
CA GLU A 59 -6.37 -2.72 22.93
C GLU A 59 -6.61 -1.51 22.04
N VAL A 60 -5.65 -0.57 21.97
CA VAL A 60 -5.74 0.61 21.08
C VAL A 60 -5.71 0.16 19.62
N ALA A 61 -4.84 -0.78 19.25
CA ALA A 61 -4.84 -1.33 17.90
C ALA A 61 -6.19 -1.98 17.54
N ILE A 62 -6.82 -2.70 18.48
CA ILE A 62 -8.15 -3.29 18.29
C ILE A 62 -9.23 -2.21 18.14
N ASP A 63 -9.19 -1.16 18.97
CA ASP A 63 -10.19 -0.08 18.92
C ASP A 63 -10.06 0.73 17.63
N ASN A 64 -8.83 1.00 17.17
CA ASN A 64 -8.58 1.61 15.87
C ASN A 64 -9.11 0.72 14.73
N LEU A 65 -8.92 -0.60 14.81
CA LEU A 65 -9.50 -1.53 13.82
C LEU A 65 -11.04 -1.51 13.83
N LYS A 66 -11.69 -1.33 14.99
CA LYS A 66 -13.15 -1.20 15.09
C LYS A 66 -13.65 0.08 14.41
N ILE A 67 -12.94 1.20 14.61
CA ILE A 67 -13.24 2.48 13.97
C ILE A 67 -13.15 2.32 12.46
N GLN A 68 -12.01 1.82 11.96
CA GLN A 68 -11.84 1.55 10.53
C GLN A 68 -12.91 0.60 9.98
N PHE A 69 -13.25 -0.47 10.70
CA PHE A 69 -14.30 -1.41 10.28
C PHE A 69 -15.67 -0.74 10.15
N LYS A 70 -16.02 0.16 11.08
CA LYS A 70 -17.27 0.92 11.03
C LYS A 70 -17.28 1.84 9.82
N ASP A 71 -16.19 2.53 9.55
CA ASP A 71 -16.07 3.46 8.42
C ASP A 71 -16.10 2.72 7.09
N TYR A 72 -15.36 1.61 6.97
CA TYR A 72 -15.37 0.76 5.79
C TYR A 72 -16.78 0.23 5.51
N LYS A 73 -17.48 -0.27 6.53
CA LYS A 73 -18.86 -0.76 6.40
C LYS A 73 -19.86 0.34 6.01
N ALA A 74 -19.62 1.59 6.43
CA ALA A 74 -20.48 2.71 6.05
C ALA A 74 -20.27 3.16 4.59
N LYS A 75 -19.06 2.97 4.05
CA LYS A 75 -18.67 3.39 2.70
C LYS A 75 -18.82 2.31 1.63
N ASN A 76 -18.95 1.04 2.02
CA ASN A 76 -18.98 -0.09 1.10
C ASN A 76 -20.25 -0.90 1.30
N ASP A 77 -20.99 -1.11 0.21
CA ASP A 77 -22.21 -1.93 0.21
C ASP A 77 -21.91 -3.43 0.42
N VAL A 78 -20.70 -3.87 0.07
CA VAL A 78 -20.29 -5.27 0.13
C VAL A 78 -19.12 -5.43 1.07
N LEU A 79 -19.30 -6.27 2.09
CA LEU A 79 -18.23 -6.71 2.97
C LEU A 79 -17.68 -8.07 2.52
N PRO A 80 -16.36 -8.31 2.65
CA PRO A 80 -15.82 -9.64 2.53
C PRO A 80 -16.44 -10.58 3.57
N ARG A 81 -16.84 -11.78 3.13
CA ARG A 81 -17.37 -12.80 4.03
C ARG A 81 -16.34 -13.11 5.14
N PRO A 82 -16.71 -13.13 6.43
CA PRO A 82 -15.78 -13.39 7.53
C PRO A 82 -14.92 -14.63 7.29
N GLY A 83 -13.60 -14.51 7.46
CA GLY A 83 -12.65 -15.61 7.28
C GLY A 83 -12.33 -16.00 5.83
N LYS A 84 -13.03 -15.42 4.83
CA LYS A 84 -12.68 -15.56 3.42
C LYS A 84 -11.31 -14.91 3.15
N LYS A 85 -10.53 -15.50 2.25
CA LYS A 85 -9.31 -14.89 1.69
C LYS A 85 -9.69 -13.72 0.79
N VAL A 86 -9.32 -12.52 1.22
CA VAL A 86 -9.37 -11.29 0.44
C VAL A 86 -8.05 -11.20 -0.33
N PRO A 87 -8.08 -11.12 -1.68
CA PRO A 87 -6.87 -10.93 -2.46
C PRO A 87 -6.26 -9.56 -2.15
N ILE A 88 -4.93 -9.48 -2.23
CA ILE A 88 -4.24 -8.19 -2.25
C ILE A 88 -4.53 -7.56 -3.61
N GLN A 89 -4.95 -6.31 -3.59
CA GLN A 89 -5.11 -5.49 -4.80
C GLN A 89 -3.88 -4.59 -4.88
N TYR A 90 -3.12 -4.76 -5.95
CA TYR A 90 -2.02 -3.87 -6.29
C TYR A 90 -2.56 -2.71 -7.12
N ALA A 91 -1.89 -1.56 -7.07
CA ALA A 91 -2.12 -0.52 -8.06
C ALA A 91 -1.69 -1.02 -9.44
N GLU A 92 -2.30 -0.49 -10.50
CA GLU A 92 -1.90 -0.82 -11.88
C GLU A 92 -0.45 -0.37 -12.13
N SER A 93 0.29 -1.15 -12.93
CA SER A 93 1.67 -0.88 -13.35
C SER A 93 1.83 -0.94 -14.88
N THR A 94 0.72 -1.01 -15.61
CA THR A 94 0.73 -1.28 -17.05
C THR A 94 1.36 -0.14 -17.84
N GLU A 95 1.22 1.11 -17.40
CA GLU A 95 1.81 2.26 -18.09
C GLU A 95 3.29 2.43 -17.76
N ILE A 96 3.68 2.29 -16.48
CA ILE A 96 5.08 2.46 -16.07
C ILE A 96 5.99 1.38 -16.67
N GLU A 97 5.49 0.15 -16.81
CA GLU A 97 6.23 -0.99 -17.41
C GLU A 97 6.65 -0.74 -18.86
N LYS A 98 5.98 0.15 -19.59
CA LYS A 98 6.35 0.51 -20.98
C LYS A 98 7.64 1.31 -21.10
N TYR A 99 8.15 1.79 -19.97
CA TYR A 99 9.33 2.64 -19.85
C TYR A 99 10.38 1.99 -18.94
N GLU A 100 10.38 0.66 -18.79
CA GLU A 100 11.31 -0.07 -17.91
C GLU A 100 12.78 0.29 -18.17
N ASP A 101 13.17 0.44 -19.44
CA ASP A 101 14.51 0.84 -19.86
C ASP A 101 14.92 2.21 -19.29
N ILE A 102 14.03 3.20 -19.41
CA ILE A 102 14.23 4.53 -18.84
C ILE A 102 14.17 4.48 -17.31
N ALA A 103 13.28 3.66 -16.76
CA ALA A 103 13.07 3.55 -15.32
C ALA A 103 14.31 3.00 -14.61
N ILE A 104 14.97 1.99 -15.17
CA ILE A 104 16.19 1.41 -14.61
C ILE A 104 17.27 2.48 -14.47
N ASP A 105 17.57 3.20 -15.55
CA ASP A 105 18.60 4.25 -15.56
C ASP A 105 18.20 5.43 -14.66
N PHE A 106 16.91 5.79 -14.64
CA PHE A 106 16.41 6.87 -13.78
C PHE A 106 16.51 6.52 -12.30
N PHE A 107 16.19 5.28 -11.93
CA PHE A 107 16.27 4.83 -10.54
C PHE A 107 17.72 4.76 -10.06
N ASP A 108 18.65 4.28 -10.90
CA ASP A 108 20.07 4.24 -10.56
C ASP A 108 20.66 5.65 -10.39
N GLU A 109 20.36 6.56 -11.32
CA GLU A 109 21.06 7.86 -11.39
C GLU A 109 20.37 9.01 -10.65
N ILE A 110 19.04 8.99 -10.53
CA ILE A 110 18.27 10.09 -9.91
C ILE A 110 17.80 9.70 -8.51
N ILE A 111 17.21 8.51 -8.37
CA ILE A 111 16.66 8.04 -7.10
C ILE A 111 17.74 7.35 -6.24
N GLU A 112 18.82 6.87 -6.87
CA GLU A 112 19.92 6.13 -6.24
C GLU A 112 19.44 4.82 -5.58
N MET A 113 18.53 4.11 -6.25
CA MET A 113 17.93 2.85 -5.81
C MET A 113 17.84 1.83 -6.96
N ASP A 114 17.83 0.53 -6.61
CA ASP A 114 17.55 -0.52 -7.61
C ASP A 114 16.05 -0.56 -7.94
N TYR A 115 15.69 -0.32 -9.20
CA TYR A 115 14.31 -0.37 -9.70
C TYR A 115 13.61 -1.69 -9.33
N PHE A 116 14.30 -2.82 -9.45
CA PHE A 116 13.72 -4.14 -9.20
C PHE A 116 13.58 -4.49 -7.72
N SER A 117 14.12 -3.66 -6.83
CA SER A 117 13.96 -3.81 -5.38
C SER A 117 12.64 -3.23 -4.86
N CYS A 118 11.90 -2.49 -5.71
CA CYS A 118 10.70 -1.75 -5.34
C CYS A 118 9.48 -2.16 -6.18
N PHE A 119 8.28 -1.94 -5.62
CA PHE A 119 7.05 -1.99 -6.41
C PHE A 119 6.69 -0.57 -6.85
N ILE A 120 6.72 -0.32 -8.16
CA ILE A 120 6.39 0.98 -8.76
C ILE A 120 5.08 0.84 -9.54
N SER A 121 4.17 1.76 -9.32
CA SER A 121 2.86 1.77 -9.98
C SER A 121 2.70 2.94 -10.94
N ASP A 122 1.63 2.92 -11.72
CA ASP A 122 1.25 4.00 -12.63
C ASP A 122 0.97 5.33 -11.90
N HIS A 123 0.78 5.27 -10.58
CA HIS A 123 0.55 6.43 -9.72
C HIS A 123 1.76 6.82 -8.86
N SER A 124 2.89 6.11 -9.01
CA SER A 124 4.06 6.42 -8.20
C SER A 124 4.64 7.78 -8.58
N SER A 125 5.09 8.52 -7.56
CA SER A 125 5.59 9.89 -7.70
C SER A 125 6.96 10.03 -7.06
N LEU A 126 7.71 11.05 -7.48
CA LEU A 126 9.03 11.34 -6.91
C LEU A 126 8.97 11.63 -5.40
N HIS A 127 7.83 12.10 -4.89
CA HIS A 127 7.60 12.38 -3.47
C HIS A 127 7.51 11.14 -2.58
N GLU A 128 7.36 9.94 -3.16
CA GLU A 128 7.28 8.68 -2.41
C GLU A 128 8.66 8.16 -1.96
N PHE A 129 9.73 8.79 -2.44
CA PHE A 129 11.11 8.42 -2.16
C PHE A 129 11.74 9.38 -1.15
N ASP A 130 12.60 8.85 -0.28
CA ASP A 130 13.34 9.64 0.72
C ASP A 130 14.53 10.37 0.07
N ILE A 131 14.23 11.26 -0.88
CA ILE A 131 15.19 12.07 -1.62
C ILE A 131 14.79 13.55 -1.57
N ASP A 132 15.78 14.44 -1.73
CA ASP A 132 15.48 15.86 -1.89
C ASP A 132 14.84 16.08 -3.27
N THR A 133 13.55 16.45 -3.26
CA THR A 133 12.79 16.66 -4.50
C THR A 133 13.38 17.78 -5.36
N LEU A 134 13.89 18.87 -4.76
CA LEU A 134 14.47 19.97 -5.52
C LEU A 134 15.77 19.54 -6.20
N GLU A 135 16.63 18.84 -5.47
CA GLU A 135 17.86 18.28 -6.03
C GLU A 135 17.55 17.28 -7.16
N ALA A 136 16.56 16.41 -6.96
CA ALA A 136 16.16 15.44 -7.96
C ALA A 136 15.61 16.12 -9.23
N VAL A 137 14.77 17.16 -9.09
CA VAL A 137 14.27 17.95 -10.23
C VAL A 137 15.42 18.62 -10.99
N GLU A 138 16.42 19.18 -10.29
CA GLU A 138 17.60 19.76 -10.91
C GLU A 138 18.45 18.70 -11.64
N LYS A 139 18.67 17.53 -11.04
CA LYS A 139 19.36 16.39 -11.67
C LYS A 139 18.64 15.96 -12.95
N ILE A 140 17.30 15.83 -12.91
CA ILE A 140 16.49 15.44 -14.06
C ILE A 140 16.60 16.48 -15.19
N LYS A 141 16.47 17.78 -14.87
CA LYS A 141 16.61 18.86 -15.85
C LYS A 141 18.01 18.89 -16.48
N SER A 142 19.04 18.66 -15.68
CA SER A 142 20.43 18.62 -16.14
C SER A 142 20.70 17.44 -17.08
N LYS A 143 20.21 16.24 -16.74
CA LYS A 143 20.49 15.00 -17.48
C LYS A 143 19.61 14.82 -18.71
N TYR A 144 18.30 15.06 -18.58
CA TYR A 144 17.32 14.76 -19.63
C TYR A 144 16.82 16.00 -20.37
N HIS A 145 17.18 17.21 -19.92
CA HIS A 145 16.80 18.48 -20.55
C HIS A 145 15.28 18.69 -20.68
N ILE A 146 14.51 18.15 -19.74
CA ILE A 146 13.05 18.30 -19.66
C ILE A 146 12.63 19.24 -18.52
N GLU A 147 11.44 19.83 -18.64
CA GLU A 147 10.81 20.61 -17.57
C GLU A 147 9.64 19.82 -16.98
N LEU A 148 9.64 19.68 -15.65
CA LEU A 148 8.69 18.81 -14.95
C LEU A 148 7.44 19.57 -14.50
N ASP A 149 6.33 18.85 -14.40
CA ASP A 149 5.09 19.33 -13.79
C ASP A 149 5.12 19.17 -12.26
N GLU A 150 4.21 19.84 -11.54
CA GLU A 150 4.17 19.87 -10.07
C GLU A 150 3.88 18.50 -9.44
N ASP A 151 3.08 17.65 -10.09
CA ASP A 151 2.65 16.37 -9.52
C ASP A 151 3.77 15.30 -9.49
N LEU A 152 4.82 15.49 -10.28
CA LEU A 152 6.03 14.63 -10.34
C LEU A 152 5.73 13.12 -10.44
N ILE A 153 4.68 12.76 -11.19
CA ILE A 153 4.32 11.36 -11.48
C ILE A 153 5.37 10.73 -12.40
N LEU A 154 5.92 9.58 -12.01
CA LEU A 154 7.01 8.93 -12.71
C LEU A 154 6.65 8.56 -14.15
N VAL A 155 5.44 8.06 -14.38
CA VAL A 155 4.94 7.73 -15.73
C VAL A 155 5.02 8.93 -16.67
N ASP A 156 4.65 10.12 -16.18
CA ASP A 156 4.60 11.32 -17.01
C ASP A 156 6.00 11.90 -17.24
N ILE A 157 6.89 11.78 -16.26
CA ILE A 157 8.31 12.09 -16.42
C ILE A 157 8.92 11.18 -17.50
N PHE A 158 8.69 9.86 -17.44
CA PHE A 158 9.28 8.92 -18.39
C PHE A 158 8.74 9.08 -19.81
N LYS A 159 7.46 9.43 -19.95
CA LYS A 159 6.89 9.88 -21.23
C LYS A 159 7.68 11.04 -21.81
N GLN A 160 7.93 12.09 -21.03
CA GLN A 160 8.66 13.27 -21.49
C GLN A 160 10.10 12.94 -21.88
N ILE A 161 10.80 12.13 -21.09
CA ILE A 161 12.16 11.65 -21.42
C ILE A 161 12.16 10.92 -22.77
N LYS A 162 11.20 10.00 -22.97
CA LYS A 162 11.08 9.25 -24.22
C LYS A 162 10.80 10.15 -25.42
N PHE A 163 9.96 11.17 -25.27
CA PHE A 163 9.68 12.14 -26.33
C PHE A 163 10.87 13.05 -26.63
N ALA A 164 11.64 13.45 -25.62
CA ALA A 164 12.83 14.28 -25.81
C ALA A 164 14.01 13.52 -26.45
N SER A 165 14.03 12.19 -26.31
CA SER A 165 15.06 11.30 -26.85
C SER A 165 14.77 10.79 -28.27
N ALA A 166 13.60 11.11 -28.83
CA ALA A 166 13.13 10.69 -30.16
C ALA A 166 13.43 11.75 -31.23
#